data_AF-A0A2D6HBY4-F1
#
_entry.id   AF-A0A2D6HBY4-F1
#
_cell.length_a   1.000
_cell.length_b   1.000
_cell.length_c   1.000
_cell.angle_alpha   90.00
_cell.angle_beta   90.00
_cell.angle_gamma   90.00
#
_symmetry.space_group_name_H-M   'P 1'
#
loop_
_entity.id
_entity.type
_entity.pdbx_description
1 polymer ?
#
loop_
_entity_poly.entity_id
_entity_poly.type
_entity_poly.pdbx_seq_one_letter_code
_entity_poly.pdbx_strand_id
1 'polypeptide(L)'
;MIRRRLPSLFLLLALLPGAWFDDPRAELERLQRTLGSERAEWTRKEQEYRERITRLEEQLRDATARSLLREQEHLDFTRLLAAIAPDVLEAEISQRLDSADTAVEPAATGGGSAPQAAVLETERARRLERRRHEISLALGSLLVAERVEGLELLESGRVGDGWTGPVVFRVIDERGRPVGTLAADRLRLEGSRTGRSLTLVFEDGYERRGGARVPFAGTPEGVERGGVRRIVLARVDPRPWIEALGELFSAASLERIVDDGRWNLLLVQRALNRLLALDGSAGLYRLKTLEGIVEGVLCDVSIEELSRDGRTVRVLTADRLSISGGESSALLTLEDGVQLRDGRKLPFLEGRYRIFLPRADLAEWTRAGLPGLMPAADSPLALTPERGGGN
;
A
#
# COMPACT_ATOMS: atom_id res chain seq x y z
N MET A 1 -7.64 -23.42 -23.09
CA MET A 1 -7.64 -24.90 -23.01
C MET A 1 -8.32 -25.34 -21.72
N ILE A 2 -9.64 -25.57 -21.75
CA ILE A 2 -10.39 -26.12 -20.61
C ILE A 2 -10.77 -27.55 -21.00
N ARG A 3 -10.02 -28.54 -20.53
CA ARG A 3 -10.40 -29.96 -20.67
C ARG A 3 -11.62 -30.20 -19.77
N ARG A 4 -12.82 -30.16 -20.36
CA ARG A 4 -14.08 -30.50 -19.70
C ARG A 4 -14.02 -31.96 -19.24
N ARG A 5 -14.01 -32.17 -17.92
CA ARG A 5 -14.34 -33.46 -17.28
C ARG A 5 -15.85 -33.71 -17.44
N LEU A 6 -16.23 -34.34 -18.54
CA LEU A 6 -17.50 -35.05 -18.70
C LEU A 6 -17.10 -36.47 -19.12
N PRO A 7 -16.89 -37.37 -18.15
CA PRO A 7 -17.90 -38.41 -17.94
C PRO A 7 -17.92 -38.91 -16.47
N SER A 8 -18.89 -38.50 -15.68
CA SER A 8 -19.20 -39.19 -14.41
C SER A 8 -20.70 -39.30 -14.14
N LEU A 9 -21.55 -38.56 -14.86
CA LEU A 9 -23.00 -38.67 -14.72
C LEU A 9 -23.58 -39.98 -15.29
N PHE A 10 -22.98 -40.55 -16.35
CA PHE A 10 -23.46 -41.83 -16.91
C PHE A 10 -23.20 -43.04 -16.01
N LEU A 11 -22.18 -42.98 -15.13
CA LEU A 11 -21.82 -44.09 -14.24
C LEU A 11 -22.58 -44.07 -12.92
N LEU A 12 -23.10 -42.91 -12.50
CA LEU A 12 -23.88 -42.77 -11.26
C LEU A 12 -25.34 -43.25 -11.40
N LEU A 13 -25.89 -43.24 -12.62
CA LEU A 13 -27.25 -43.72 -12.89
C LEU A 13 -27.36 -45.26 -12.95
N ALA A 14 -26.25 -45.98 -13.17
CA ALA A 14 -26.25 -47.45 -13.25
C ALA A 14 -26.25 -48.16 -11.88
N LEU A 15 -26.13 -47.43 -10.77
CA LEU A 15 -25.95 -47.98 -9.42
C LEU A 15 -27.13 -47.72 -8.46
N LEU A 16 -28.26 -47.20 -8.95
CA LEU A 16 -29.48 -47.03 -8.14
C LEU A 16 -30.46 -48.18 -8.43
N PRO A 17 -30.45 -49.26 -7.63
CA PRO A 17 -31.45 -50.32 -7.77
C PRO A 17 -32.80 -49.81 -7.27
N GLY A 18 -33.79 -49.73 -8.16
CA GLY A 18 -35.21 -49.58 -7.78
C GLY A 18 -35.93 -48.32 -8.27
N ALA A 19 -35.26 -47.35 -8.88
CA ALA A 19 -35.93 -46.23 -9.55
C ALA A 19 -36.27 -46.60 -11.00
N TRP A 20 -37.31 -47.42 -11.17
CA TRP A 20 -37.87 -47.72 -12.49
C TRP A 20 -38.59 -46.46 -12.98
N PHE A 21 -37.97 -45.71 -13.88
CA PHE A 21 -38.71 -44.75 -14.69
C PHE A 21 -39.76 -45.53 -15.47
N ASP A 22 -41.05 -45.16 -15.34
CA ASP A 22 -42.16 -45.82 -16.02
C ASP A 22 -42.00 -45.84 -17.56
N ASP A 23 -41.19 -44.93 -18.11
CA ASP A 23 -40.77 -44.94 -19.51
C ASP A 23 -39.35 -44.35 -19.69
N PRO A 24 -38.30 -45.17 -19.85
CA PRO A 24 -36.93 -44.69 -20.04
C PRO A 24 -36.73 -43.94 -21.36
N ARG A 25 -37.61 -44.13 -22.36
CA ARG A 25 -37.52 -43.38 -23.63
C ARG A 25 -37.99 -41.94 -23.43
N ALA A 26 -39.10 -41.74 -22.71
CA ALA A 26 -39.60 -40.41 -22.38
C ALA A 26 -38.57 -39.57 -21.60
N GLU A 27 -37.84 -40.20 -20.67
CA GLU A 27 -36.80 -39.50 -19.90
C GLU A 27 -35.55 -39.19 -20.75
N LEU A 28 -35.14 -40.11 -21.64
CA LEU A 28 -34.06 -39.85 -22.59
C LEU A 28 -34.41 -38.67 -23.51
N GLU A 29 -35.65 -38.60 -24.01
CA GLU A 29 -36.12 -37.50 -24.84
C GLU A 29 -36.16 -36.17 -24.08
N ARG A 30 -36.51 -36.16 -22.79
CA ARG A 30 -36.45 -34.96 -21.95
C ARG A 30 -35.01 -34.49 -21.78
N LEU A 31 -34.08 -35.39 -21.44
CA LEU A 31 -32.67 -35.05 -21.30
C LEU A 31 -32.07 -34.55 -22.62
N GLN A 32 -32.41 -35.17 -23.74
CA GLN A 32 -31.99 -34.70 -25.07
C GLN A 32 -32.53 -33.29 -25.38
N ARG A 33 -33.78 -33.00 -25.02
CA ARG A 33 -34.38 -31.66 -25.15
C ARG A 33 -33.66 -30.64 -24.26
N THR A 34 -33.41 -30.95 -23.00
CA THR A 34 -32.71 -30.05 -22.06
C THR A 34 -31.26 -29.78 -22.51
N LEU A 35 -30.52 -30.82 -22.92
CA LEU A 35 -29.17 -30.66 -23.48
C LEU A 35 -29.17 -29.85 -24.77
N GLY A 36 -30.20 -30.02 -25.61
CA GLY A 36 -30.40 -29.21 -26.81
C GLY A 36 -30.61 -27.73 -26.49
N SER A 37 -31.48 -27.41 -25.52
CA SER A 37 -31.72 -26.03 -25.10
C SER A 37 -30.50 -25.39 -24.44
N GLU A 38 -29.77 -26.12 -23.58
CA GLU A 38 -28.56 -25.61 -22.95
C GLU A 38 -27.46 -25.33 -23.99
N ARG A 39 -27.27 -26.23 -24.98
CA ARG A 39 -26.31 -25.99 -26.07
C ARG A 39 -26.68 -24.75 -26.87
N ALA A 40 -27.95 -24.57 -27.22
CA ALA A 40 -28.42 -23.39 -27.93
C ALA A 40 -28.20 -22.09 -27.14
N GLU A 41 -28.44 -22.11 -25.82
CA GLU A 41 -28.17 -20.97 -24.94
C GLU A 41 -26.67 -20.64 -24.87
N TRP A 42 -25.82 -21.67 -24.74
CA TRP A 42 -24.37 -21.49 -24.73
C TRP A 42 -23.85 -20.92 -26.05
N THR A 43 -24.34 -21.40 -27.20
CA THR A 43 -23.97 -20.85 -28.51
C THR A 43 -24.40 -19.40 -28.65
N ARG A 44 -25.60 -19.03 -28.17
CA ARG A 44 -26.05 -17.63 -28.15
C ARG A 44 -25.16 -16.75 -27.29
N LYS A 45 -24.83 -17.18 -26.07
CA LYS A 45 -23.91 -16.45 -25.17
C LYS A 45 -22.51 -16.32 -25.76
N GLU A 46 -22.01 -17.37 -26.39
CA GLU A 46 -20.70 -17.35 -27.06
C GLU A 46 -20.69 -16.32 -28.20
N GLN A 47 -21.74 -16.26 -29.01
CA GLN A 47 -21.88 -15.26 -30.07
C GLN A 47 -21.97 -13.84 -29.50
N GLU A 48 -22.77 -13.63 -28.45
CA GLU A 48 -22.88 -12.33 -27.76
C GLU A 48 -21.52 -11.86 -27.20
N TYR A 49 -20.76 -12.77 -26.58
CA TYR A 49 -19.42 -12.45 -26.08
C TYR A 49 -18.44 -12.12 -27.21
N ARG A 50 -18.49 -12.84 -28.34
CA ARG A 50 -17.66 -12.53 -29.52
C ARG A 50 -17.98 -11.14 -30.07
N GLU A 51 -19.27 -10.82 -30.24
CA GLU A 51 -19.71 -9.50 -30.71
C GLU A 51 -19.27 -8.39 -29.74
N ARG A 52 -19.38 -8.63 -28.43
CA ARG A 52 -18.90 -7.69 -27.40
C ARG A 52 -17.39 -7.49 -27.44
N ILE A 53 -16.61 -8.56 -27.64
CA ILE A 53 -15.15 -8.48 -27.78
C ILE A 53 -14.79 -7.65 -29.01
N THR A 54 -15.39 -7.92 -30.18
CA THR A 54 -15.13 -7.14 -31.40
C THR A 54 -15.44 -5.66 -31.22
N ARG A 55 -16.56 -5.33 -30.56
CA ARG A 55 -16.93 -3.94 -30.25
C ARG A 55 -15.92 -3.25 -29.34
N LEU A 56 -15.44 -3.95 -28.30
CA LEU A 56 -14.43 -3.40 -27.38
C LEU A 56 -13.08 -3.22 -28.06
N GLU A 57 -12.68 -4.12 -28.94
CA GLU A 57 -11.46 -3.99 -29.74
C GLU A 57 -11.51 -2.78 -30.69
N GLU A 58 -12.66 -2.53 -31.31
CA GLU A 58 -12.88 -1.35 -32.15
C GLU A 58 -12.82 -0.05 -31.33
N GLN A 59 -13.49 -0.01 -30.17
CA GLN A 59 -13.43 1.13 -29.25
C GLN A 59 -12.00 1.40 -28.75
N LEU A 60 -11.22 0.35 -28.48
CA LEU A 60 -9.83 0.48 -28.07
C LEU A 60 -8.97 1.03 -29.21
N ARG A 61 -9.15 0.53 -30.45
CA ARG A 61 -8.45 1.07 -31.63
C ARG A 61 -8.75 2.57 -31.83
N ASP A 62 -10.01 2.97 -31.73
CA ASP A 62 -10.42 4.38 -31.84
C ASP A 62 -9.86 5.26 -30.71
N ALA A 63 -9.80 4.73 -29.49
CA ALA A 63 -9.20 5.44 -28.36
C ALA A 63 -7.69 5.64 -28.57
N THR A 64 -6.97 4.60 -28.99
CA THR A 64 -5.54 4.65 -29.29
C THR A 64 -5.24 5.63 -30.43
N ALA A 65 -6.03 5.60 -31.52
CA ALA A 65 -5.87 6.54 -32.63
C ALA A 65 -6.05 8.00 -32.18
N ARG A 66 -7.06 8.28 -31.34
CA ARG A 66 -7.25 9.62 -30.76
C ARG A 66 -6.11 10.05 -29.82
N SER A 67 -5.53 9.10 -29.07
CA SER A 67 -4.38 9.39 -28.21
C SER A 67 -3.15 9.78 -29.02
N LEU A 68 -2.85 9.03 -30.08
CA LEU A 68 -1.73 9.31 -30.98
C LEU A 68 -1.88 10.67 -31.67
N LEU A 69 -3.10 11.02 -32.11
CA LEU A 69 -3.36 12.35 -32.69
C LEU A 69 -3.07 13.48 -31.69
N ARG A 70 -3.50 13.36 -30.43
CA ARG A 70 -3.23 14.37 -29.39
C ARG A 70 -1.76 14.46 -29.02
N GLU A 71 -1.07 13.32 -28.97
CA GLU A 71 0.37 13.29 -28.72
C GLU A 71 1.11 14.01 -29.84
N GLN A 72 0.70 13.79 -31.09
CA GLN A 72 1.27 14.49 -32.24
C GLN A 72 0.97 16.00 -32.22
N GLU A 73 -0.28 16.40 -31.91
CA GLU A 73 -0.64 17.81 -31.70
C GLU A 73 0.20 18.46 -30.59
N HIS A 74 0.47 17.74 -29.50
CA HIS A 74 1.29 18.22 -28.39
C HIS A 74 2.76 18.39 -28.80
N LEU A 75 3.31 17.42 -29.53
CA LEU A 75 4.67 17.51 -30.07
C LEU A 75 4.81 18.69 -31.04
N ASP A 76 3.82 18.90 -31.90
CA ASP A 76 3.82 20.03 -32.85
C ASP A 76 3.68 21.37 -32.12
N PHE A 77 2.82 21.46 -31.11
CA PHE A 77 2.73 22.64 -30.24
C PHE A 77 4.06 22.93 -29.50
N THR A 78 4.71 21.89 -28.98
CA THR A 78 6.00 22.03 -28.27
C THR A 78 7.10 22.47 -29.23
N ARG A 79 7.12 21.95 -30.47
CA ARG A 79 8.02 22.41 -31.53
C ARG A 79 7.76 23.87 -31.90
N LEU A 80 6.49 24.28 -32.00
CA LEU A 80 6.13 25.68 -32.25
C LEU A 80 6.61 26.59 -31.10
N LEU A 81 6.44 26.18 -29.84
CA LEU A 81 6.96 26.92 -28.69
C LEU A 81 8.50 27.01 -28.71
N ALA A 82 9.19 25.93 -29.05
CA ALA A 82 10.65 25.93 -29.19
C ALA A 82 11.14 26.80 -30.36
N ALA A 83 10.32 26.96 -31.42
CA ALA A 83 10.63 27.80 -32.56
C ALA A 83 10.37 29.31 -32.30
N ILE A 84 9.56 29.65 -31.29
CA ILE A 84 9.44 31.02 -30.79
C ILE A 84 10.71 31.29 -29.97
N ALA A 85 11.67 31.95 -30.61
CA ALA A 85 13.07 32.02 -30.24
C ALA A 85 13.38 32.37 -28.75
N PRO A 86 14.44 31.79 -28.16
CA PRO A 86 15.02 32.22 -26.87
C PRO A 86 15.54 33.67 -26.88
N ASP A 87 15.88 34.20 -28.05
CA ASP A 87 16.57 35.49 -28.23
C ASP A 87 15.74 36.69 -27.74
N VAL A 88 14.41 36.56 -27.68
CA VAL A 88 13.54 37.62 -27.13
C VAL A 88 13.52 37.57 -25.59
N LEU A 89 13.65 36.38 -24.99
CA LEU A 89 13.64 36.18 -23.54
C LEU A 89 15.02 36.47 -22.90
N GLU A 90 16.13 36.14 -23.57
CA GLU A 90 17.48 36.45 -23.07
C GLU A 90 17.77 37.97 -23.10
N ALA A 91 17.23 38.70 -24.07
CA ALA A 91 17.35 40.16 -24.15
C ALA A 91 16.53 40.88 -23.04
N GLU A 92 15.35 40.36 -22.69
CA GLU A 92 14.49 40.93 -21.64
C GLU A 92 14.99 40.59 -20.23
N ILE A 93 15.59 39.41 -20.03
CA ILE A 93 16.19 39.00 -18.75
C ILE A 93 17.50 39.76 -18.50
N SER A 94 18.33 39.99 -19.53
CA SER A 94 19.56 40.79 -19.39
C SER A 94 19.26 42.26 -19.08
N GLN A 95 18.23 42.87 -19.70
CA GLN A 95 17.83 44.25 -19.38
C GLN A 95 17.28 44.43 -17.95
N ARG A 96 16.69 43.39 -17.35
CA ARG A 96 16.22 43.45 -15.96
C ARG A 96 17.30 43.22 -14.92
N LEU A 97 18.40 42.53 -15.28
CA LEU A 97 19.52 42.28 -14.37
C LEU A 97 20.50 43.46 -14.27
N ASP A 98 20.59 44.31 -15.30
CA ASP A 98 21.47 45.51 -15.28
C ASP A 98 20.86 46.73 -14.57
N SER A 99 19.59 46.66 -14.15
CA SER A 99 18.88 47.80 -13.52
C SER A 99 18.89 47.77 -11.98
N ALA A 100 19.61 46.82 -11.36
CA ALA A 100 19.59 46.61 -9.90
C ALA A 100 20.94 46.84 -9.21
N ASP A 101 21.84 47.63 -9.81
CA ASP A 101 23.12 47.98 -9.19
C ASP A 101 23.03 49.39 -8.56
N THR A 102 22.45 49.44 -7.36
CA THR A 102 22.57 50.63 -6.49
C THR A 102 23.78 50.42 -5.59
N ALA A 103 24.83 51.18 -5.88
CA ALA A 103 26.09 51.20 -5.16
C ALA A 103 25.89 51.34 -3.64
N VAL A 104 26.40 50.35 -2.89
CA VAL A 104 26.65 50.46 -1.46
C VAL A 104 28.15 50.30 -1.26
N GLU A 105 28.80 51.39 -0.83
CA GLU A 105 30.21 51.40 -0.42
C GLU A 105 30.46 50.43 0.75
N PRO A 106 31.53 49.61 0.72
CA PRO A 106 31.91 48.83 1.87
C PRO A 106 32.82 49.65 2.79
N ALA A 107 32.30 50.02 3.96
CA ALA A 107 33.13 50.45 5.07
C ALA A 107 33.91 49.23 5.60
N ALA A 108 35.23 49.28 5.42
CA ALA A 108 36.15 48.32 6.01
C ALA A 108 36.20 48.50 7.53
N THR A 109 35.83 47.47 8.28
CA THR A 109 36.33 47.26 9.65
C THR A 109 36.14 45.81 10.10
N GLY A 110 37.26 45.16 10.45
CA GLY A 110 37.30 44.21 11.57
C GLY A 110 36.90 42.74 11.32
N GLY A 111 37.83 41.96 10.79
CA GLY A 111 38.28 40.66 11.32
C GLY A 111 37.30 39.66 11.94
N GLY A 112 37.08 38.54 11.22
CA GLY A 112 37.06 37.19 11.81
C GLY A 112 35.70 36.47 11.80
N SER A 113 35.55 35.49 10.91
CA SER A 113 34.54 34.39 10.92
C SER A 113 33.17 34.56 10.22
N ALA A 114 32.75 35.75 9.77
CA ALA A 114 31.46 35.90 9.08
C ALA A 114 31.34 35.31 7.64
N PRO A 115 32.36 35.36 6.75
CA PRO A 115 32.17 34.94 5.35
C PRO A 115 32.06 33.42 5.15
N GLN A 116 32.57 32.60 6.08
CA GLN A 116 32.48 31.14 5.98
C GLN A 116 31.07 30.62 6.31
N ALA A 117 30.36 31.25 7.25
CA ALA A 117 29.00 30.87 7.61
C ALA A 117 28.02 31.09 6.45
N ALA A 118 28.11 32.23 5.76
CA ALA A 118 27.25 32.54 4.61
C ALA A 118 27.46 31.59 3.42
N VAL A 119 28.71 31.18 3.15
CA VAL A 119 29.02 30.18 2.12
C VAL A 119 28.43 28.81 2.48
N LEU A 120 28.61 28.37 3.73
CA LEU A 120 28.04 27.12 4.23
C LEU A 120 26.51 27.11 4.18
N GLU A 121 25.85 28.22 4.52
CA GLU A 121 24.39 28.35 4.42
C GLU A 121 23.91 28.28 2.96
N THR A 122 24.62 28.93 2.04
CA THR A 122 24.30 28.89 0.61
C THR A 122 24.46 27.47 0.04
N GLU A 123 25.52 26.77 0.42
CA GLU A 123 25.74 25.37 0.03
C GLU A 123 24.68 24.43 0.60
N ARG A 124 24.30 24.62 1.88
CA ARG A 124 23.20 23.89 2.51
C ARG A 124 21.88 24.12 1.78
N ALA A 125 21.55 25.37 1.44
CA ALA A 125 20.36 25.71 0.68
C ALA A 125 20.34 25.04 -0.71
N ARG A 126 21.46 25.09 -1.44
CA ARG A 126 21.60 24.41 -2.75
C ARG A 126 21.50 22.89 -2.64
N ARG A 127 21.98 22.29 -1.55
CA ARG A 127 21.88 20.84 -1.31
C ARG A 127 20.43 20.43 -1.02
N LEU A 128 19.73 21.20 -0.19
CA LEU A 128 18.32 20.99 0.11
C LEU A 128 17.45 21.14 -1.13
N GLU A 129 17.73 22.14 -1.98
CA GLU A 129 17.00 22.37 -3.23
C GLU A 129 17.19 21.22 -4.23
N ARG A 130 18.43 20.74 -4.39
CA ARG A 130 18.70 19.54 -5.20
C ARG A 130 17.95 18.31 -4.68
N ARG A 131 17.99 18.10 -3.35
CA ARG A 131 17.32 16.96 -2.73
C ARG A 131 15.80 17.03 -2.88
N ARG A 132 15.21 18.23 -2.76
CA ARG A 132 13.79 18.49 -3.05
C ARG A 132 13.44 18.07 -4.47
N HIS A 133 14.24 18.48 -5.44
CA HIS A 133 14.02 18.15 -6.84
C HIS A 133 14.11 16.63 -7.09
N GLU A 134 15.13 15.97 -6.51
CA GLU A 134 15.28 14.52 -6.56
C GLU A 134 14.07 13.78 -5.98
N ILE A 135 13.57 14.21 -4.82
CA ILE A 135 12.38 13.62 -4.19
C ILE A 135 11.14 13.81 -5.07
N SER A 136 10.96 14.99 -5.66
CA SER A 136 9.84 15.25 -6.56
C SER A 136 9.89 14.35 -7.80
N LEU A 137 11.07 14.20 -8.41
CA LEU A 137 11.27 13.32 -9.57
C LEU A 137 11.07 11.85 -9.22
N ALA A 138 11.62 11.38 -8.10
CA ALA A 138 11.48 10.01 -7.65
C ALA A 138 10.03 9.67 -7.31
N LEU A 139 9.32 10.57 -6.61
CA LEU A 139 7.90 10.41 -6.28
C LEU A 139 7.03 10.32 -7.55
N GLY A 140 7.22 11.22 -8.51
CA GLY A 140 6.53 11.17 -9.80
C GLY A 140 6.84 9.89 -10.59
N SER A 141 8.11 9.51 -10.67
CA SER A 141 8.56 8.31 -11.41
C SER A 141 8.01 7.02 -10.80
N LEU A 142 7.99 6.92 -9.46
CA LEU A 142 7.48 5.75 -8.76
C LEU A 142 5.95 5.61 -8.88
N LEU A 143 5.21 6.73 -8.84
CA LEU A 143 3.77 6.71 -9.11
C LEU A 143 3.46 6.16 -10.51
N VAL A 144 4.23 6.58 -11.51
CA VAL A 144 4.09 6.08 -12.89
C VAL A 144 4.49 4.61 -13.00
N ALA A 145 5.63 4.22 -12.43
CA ALA A 145 6.15 2.85 -12.48
C ALA A 145 5.19 1.83 -11.85
N GLU A 146 4.57 2.20 -10.72
CA GLU A 146 3.58 1.38 -10.01
C GLU A 146 2.17 1.49 -10.59
N ARG A 147 1.99 2.25 -11.69
CA ARG A 147 0.69 2.51 -12.34
C ARG A 147 -0.35 3.03 -11.36
N VAL A 148 0.06 3.97 -10.50
CA VAL A 148 -0.86 4.67 -9.61
C VAL A 148 -1.66 5.65 -10.43
N GLU A 149 -2.76 5.15 -10.99
CA GLU A 149 -3.69 5.94 -11.77
C GLU A 149 -4.40 6.95 -10.85
N GLY A 150 -4.68 8.13 -11.40
CA GLY A 150 -5.52 9.13 -10.75
C GLY A 150 -4.79 10.16 -9.89
N LEU A 151 -3.46 10.11 -9.78
CA LEU A 151 -2.66 11.12 -9.08
C LEU A 151 -1.45 11.54 -9.93
N GLU A 152 -1.29 12.84 -10.11
CA GLU A 152 -0.10 13.44 -10.74
C GLU A 152 0.47 14.50 -9.79
N LEU A 153 1.75 14.36 -9.42
CA LEU A 153 2.44 15.34 -8.57
C LEU A 153 2.71 16.62 -9.36
N LEU A 154 2.19 17.75 -8.90
CA LEU A 154 2.43 19.07 -9.48
C LEU A 154 3.50 19.84 -8.72
N GLU A 155 3.49 19.74 -7.39
CA GLU A 155 4.40 20.49 -6.52
C GLU A 155 4.81 19.65 -5.31
N SER A 156 6.11 19.71 -4.96
CA SER A 156 6.67 19.20 -3.72
C SER A 156 7.53 20.28 -3.07
N GLY A 157 7.18 20.64 -1.85
CA GLY A 157 7.84 21.67 -1.07
C GLY A 157 9.09 21.18 -0.33
N ARG A 158 9.27 21.65 0.89
CA ARG A 158 10.44 21.37 1.73
C ARG A 158 10.37 19.95 2.26
N VAL A 159 11.55 19.33 2.39
CA VAL A 159 11.71 18.00 2.99
C VAL A 159 12.00 18.19 4.47
N GLY A 160 11.24 17.52 5.32
CA GLY A 160 11.43 17.44 6.76
C GLY A 160 11.71 16.00 7.20
N ASP A 161 11.82 15.79 8.50
CA ASP A 161 12.02 14.47 9.08
C ASP A 161 10.74 13.62 8.98
N GLY A 162 10.72 12.68 8.03
CA GLY A 162 9.58 11.80 7.78
C GLY A 162 8.46 12.41 6.94
N TRP A 163 8.66 13.56 6.28
CA TRP A 163 7.63 14.19 5.44
C TRP A 163 8.21 15.15 4.38
N THR A 164 7.40 15.50 3.37
CA THR A 164 7.66 16.58 2.41
C THR A 164 6.43 17.47 2.27
N GLY A 165 6.60 18.79 2.14
CA GLY A 165 5.49 19.68 1.85
C GLY A 165 5.80 21.19 1.86
N PRO A 166 4.87 22.03 1.35
CA PRO A 166 3.54 21.67 0.88
C PRO A 166 3.57 20.79 -0.37
N VAL A 167 2.54 19.96 -0.57
CA VAL A 167 2.39 19.15 -1.77
C VAL A 167 1.09 19.46 -2.49
N VAL A 168 1.14 19.39 -3.82
CA VAL A 168 -0.04 19.54 -4.68
C VAL A 168 -0.06 18.41 -5.68
N PHE A 169 -1.18 17.70 -5.70
CA PHE A 169 -1.47 16.64 -6.66
C PHE A 169 -2.67 17.01 -7.52
N ARG A 170 -2.59 16.75 -8.81
CA ARG A 170 -3.77 16.71 -9.68
C ARG A 170 -4.44 15.37 -9.54
N VAL A 171 -5.76 15.38 -9.34
CA VAL A 171 -6.59 14.18 -9.31
C VAL A 171 -7.13 13.94 -10.71
N ILE A 172 -6.87 12.74 -11.23
CA ILE A 172 -7.21 12.34 -12.59
C ILE A 172 -8.26 11.23 -12.53
N ASP A 173 -9.24 11.23 -13.44
CA ASP A 173 -10.18 10.11 -13.56
C ASP A 173 -9.60 8.94 -14.38
N GLU A 174 -10.34 7.85 -14.48
CA GLU A 174 -9.98 6.67 -15.29
C GLU A 174 -9.80 6.98 -16.79
N ARG A 175 -10.23 8.17 -17.26
CA ARG A 175 -10.10 8.61 -18.65
C ARG A 175 -8.94 9.57 -18.87
N GLY A 176 -8.10 9.78 -17.86
CA GLY A 176 -6.98 10.72 -17.94
C GLY A 176 -7.39 12.19 -17.79
N ARG A 177 -8.63 12.50 -17.38
CA ARG A 177 -9.10 13.89 -17.27
C ARG A 177 -8.84 14.45 -15.87
N PRO A 178 -8.41 15.72 -15.75
CA PRO A 178 -8.32 16.38 -14.46
C PRO A 178 -9.72 16.58 -13.88
N VAL A 179 -9.99 15.97 -12.72
CA VAL A 179 -11.27 16.11 -11.99
C VAL A 179 -11.12 16.93 -10.71
N GLY A 180 -9.88 17.18 -10.27
CA GLY A 180 -9.64 17.94 -9.05
C GLY A 180 -8.17 18.15 -8.72
N THR A 181 -7.96 18.66 -7.51
CA THR A 181 -6.64 18.90 -6.95
C THR A 181 -6.65 18.49 -5.48
N LEU A 182 -5.59 17.85 -5.01
CA LEU A 182 -5.35 17.51 -3.62
C LEU A 182 -4.16 18.35 -3.15
N ALA A 183 -4.35 19.17 -2.13
CA ALA A 183 -3.30 20.00 -1.55
C ALA A 183 -3.15 19.68 -0.05
N ALA A 184 -1.92 19.54 0.42
CA ALA A 184 -1.62 19.18 1.81
C ALA A 184 -0.35 19.88 2.30
N ASP A 185 -0.27 20.22 3.59
CA ASP A 185 0.94 20.84 4.14
C ASP A 185 2.06 19.83 4.29
N ARG A 186 1.72 18.56 4.52
CA ARG A 186 2.68 17.47 4.62
C ARG A 186 2.19 16.23 3.88
N LEU A 187 3.12 15.57 3.23
CA LEU A 187 3.02 14.22 2.71
C LEU A 187 4.06 13.37 3.39
N ARG A 188 3.63 12.24 3.94
CA ARG A 188 4.52 11.16 4.38
C ARG A 188 4.08 9.83 3.82
N LEU A 189 5.00 8.86 3.84
CA LEU A 189 4.80 7.52 3.32
C LEU A 189 4.76 6.53 4.47
N GLU A 190 3.81 5.59 4.39
CA GLU A 190 3.77 4.42 5.25
C GLU A 190 3.83 3.18 4.36
N GLY A 191 4.77 2.28 4.62
CA GLY A 191 4.95 1.05 3.85
C GLY A 191 4.89 -0.16 4.76
N SER A 192 4.16 -1.19 4.34
CA SER A 192 4.21 -2.52 4.96
C SER A 192 4.96 -3.46 4.02
N ARG A 193 6.12 -3.95 4.46
CA ARG A 193 6.97 -4.83 3.64
C ARG A 193 6.34 -6.20 3.53
N THR A 194 5.94 -6.79 4.65
CA THR A 194 5.25 -8.08 4.70
C THR A 194 3.93 -7.97 3.96
N GLY A 195 3.22 -6.87 4.21
CA GLY A 195 1.95 -6.58 3.62
C GLY A 195 2.03 -6.19 2.15
N ARG A 196 3.20 -5.88 1.55
CA ARG A 196 3.33 -5.36 0.17
C ARG A 196 2.28 -4.29 -0.16
N SER A 197 2.27 -3.23 0.63
CA SER A 197 1.40 -2.07 0.41
C SER A 197 2.12 -0.78 0.79
N LEU A 198 1.72 0.30 0.12
CA LEU A 198 2.13 1.66 0.44
C LEU A 198 0.88 2.51 0.71
N THR A 199 0.98 3.44 1.65
CA THR A 199 -0.04 4.47 1.90
C THR A 199 0.58 5.85 1.78
N LEU A 200 0.00 6.69 0.93
CA LEU A 200 0.29 8.12 0.86
C LEU A 200 -0.56 8.81 1.94
N VAL A 201 0.09 9.46 2.91
CA VAL A 201 -0.58 10.14 4.01
C VAL A 201 -0.42 11.63 3.84
N PHE A 202 -1.53 12.30 3.56
CA PHE A 202 -1.64 13.74 3.38
C PHE A 202 -2.21 14.35 4.65
N GLU A 203 -1.48 15.30 5.24
CA GLU A 203 -1.85 15.96 6.50
C GLU A 203 -2.09 17.44 6.26
N ASP A 204 -3.08 17.98 6.97
CA ASP A 204 -3.44 19.39 6.98
C ASP A 204 -3.71 19.92 5.56
N GLY A 205 -4.79 19.44 4.96
CA GLY A 205 -5.06 19.67 3.55
C GLY A 205 -6.53 19.71 3.18
N TYR A 206 -6.75 19.75 1.88
CA TYR A 206 -8.09 19.73 1.28
C TYR A 206 -8.04 19.08 -0.11
N GLU A 207 -9.20 18.59 -0.54
CA GLU A 207 -9.44 18.20 -1.92
C GLU A 207 -10.37 19.21 -2.59
N ARG A 208 -9.99 19.69 -3.77
CA ARG A 208 -10.83 20.52 -4.62
C ARG A 208 -11.47 19.66 -5.71
N ARG A 209 -12.80 19.57 -5.75
CA ARG A 209 -13.58 18.88 -6.79
C ARG A 209 -14.75 19.75 -7.22
N GLY A 210 -14.94 19.89 -8.54
CA GLY A 210 -16.06 20.69 -9.08
C GLY A 210 -16.07 22.15 -8.58
N GLY A 211 -14.89 22.73 -8.35
CA GLY A 211 -14.74 24.10 -7.83
C GLY A 211 -14.82 24.22 -6.30
N ALA A 212 -15.50 23.30 -5.62
CA ALA A 212 -15.63 23.29 -4.16
C ALA A 212 -14.35 22.75 -3.49
N ARG A 213 -13.97 23.34 -2.35
CA ARG A 213 -12.90 22.86 -1.47
C ARG A 213 -13.51 22.05 -0.33
N VAL A 214 -13.02 20.84 -0.12
CA VAL A 214 -13.44 19.94 0.95
C VAL A 214 -12.21 19.61 1.80
N PRO A 215 -12.15 20.05 3.07
CA PRO A 215 -11.03 19.73 3.94
C PRO A 215 -10.96 18.21 4.21
N PHE A 216 -9.80 17.70 4.62
CA PHE A 216 -9.69 16.27 4.92
C PHE A 216 -10.47 15.87 6.18
N ALA A 217 -10.70 14.56 6.32
CA ALA A 217 -11.41 14.01 7.48
C ALA A 217 -10.67 14.34 8.79
N GLY A 218 -11.42 14.69 9.83
CA GLY A 218 -10.87 15.11 11.12
C GLY A 218 -10.57 16.61 11.24
N THR A 219 -10.89 17.41 10.21
CA THR A 219 -10.77 18.87 10.28
C THR A 219 -11.84 19.46 11.22
N PRO A 220 -11.48 20.35 12.16
CA PRO A 220 -12.46 21.06 12.99
C PRO A 220 -13.45 21.89 12.17
N GLU A 221 -14.67 22.06 12.70
CA GLU A 221 -15.70 22.87 12.03
C GLU A 221 -15.23 24.33 11.85
N GLY A 222 -15.50 24.90 10.66
CA GLY A 222 -15.09 26.26 10.32
C GLY A 222 -13.64 26.41 9.81
N VAL A 223 -12.86 25.33 9.76
CA VAL A 223 -11.49 25.35 9.24
C VAL A 223 -11.46 24.87 7.79
N GLU A 224 -10.94 25.68 6.86
CA GLU A 224 -10.90 25.34 5.42
C GLU A 224 -9.83 24.30 5.05
N ARG A 225 -8.86 24.06 5.95
CA ARG A 225 -7.72 23.17 5.74
C ARG A 225 -7.32 22.47 7.04
N GLY A 226 -7.23 21.15 7.02
CA GLY A 226 -6.86 20.37 8.19
C GLY A 226 -7.01 18.87 7.92
N GLY A 227 -6.96 18.08 8.99
CA GLY A 227 -7.30 16.66 8.97
C GLY A 227 -6.29 15.81 8.22
N VAL A 228 -6.66 14.54 7.98
CA VAL A 228 -5.78 13.55 7.35
C VAL A 228 -6.51 12.83 6.24
N ARG A 229 -5.85 12.72 5.08
CA ARG A 229 -6.29 11.90 3.96
C ARG A 229 -5.26 10.81 3.68
N ARG A 230 -5.73 9.59 3.56
CA ARG A 230 -4.90 8.41 3.33
C ARG A 230 -5.29 7.78 2.00
N ILE A 231 -4.33 7.62 1.08
CA ILE A 231 -4.53 6.95 -0.19
C ILE A 231 -3.73 5.66 -0.18
N VAL A 232 -4.44 4.54 -0.27
CA VAL A 232 -3.88 3.20 -0.15
C VAL A 232 -3.54 2.66 -1.52
N LEU A 233 -2.29 2.25 -1.69
CA LEU A 233 -1.80 1.55 -2.87
C LEU A 233 -1.67 0.06 -2.53
N ALA A 234 -2.81 -0.63 -2.57
CA ALA A 234 -2.88 -2.06 -2.32
C ALA A 234 -2.19 -2.80 -3.48
N ARG A 235 -1.07 -3.48 -3.18
CA ARG A 235 -0.20 -4.24 -4.11
C ARG A 235 1.05 -3.50 -4.62
N VAL A 236 1.38 -2.35 -4.05
CA VAL A 236 2.68 -1.72 -4.28
C VAL A 236 3.72 -2.30 -3.32
N ASP A 237 4.88 -2.68 -3.86
CA ASP A 237 6.03 -3.07 -3.05
C ASP A 237 6.67 -1.81 -2.45
N PRO A 238 6.76 -1.66 -1.12
CA PRO A 238 7.34 -0.44 -0.56
C PRO A 238 8.86 -0.39 -0.69
N ARG A 239 9.56 -1.48 -1.09
CA ARG A 239 11.03 -1.50 -1.12
C ARG A 239 11.65 -0.45 -2.05
N PRO A 240 11.24 -0.34 -3.34
CA PRO A 240 11.77 0.72 -4.23
C PRO A 240 11.48 2.13 -3.71
N TRP A 241 10.36 2.31 -3.00
CA TRP A 241 9.98 3.58 -2.39
C TRP A 241 10.86 3.91 -1.19
N ILE A 242 11.13 2.94 -0.32
CA ILE A 242 12.03 3.11 0.83
C ILE A 242 13.45 3.44 0.37
N GLU A 243 13.93 2.77 -0.69
CA GLU A 243 15.26 3.00 -1.24
C GLU A 243 15.41 4.41 -1.84
N ALA A 244 14.41 4.88 -2.59
CA ALA A 244 14.47 6.20 -3.24
C ALA A 244 14.07 7.37 -2.32
N LEU A 245 13.08 7.14 -1.45
CA LEU A 245 12.35 8.15 -0.68
C LEU A 245 12.35 7.85 0.83
N GLY A 246 13.41 7.22 1.36
CA GLY A 246 13.49 6.82 2.77
C GLY A 246 13.19 7.94 3.77
N GLU A 247 13.55 9.19 3.44
CA GLU A 247 13.29 10.40 4.25
C GLU A 247 11.80 10.71 4.45
N LEU A 248 10.90 10.14 3.64
CA LEU A 248 9.45 10.31 3.77
C LEU A 248 8.79 9.21 4.63
N PHE A 249 9.56 8.21 5.06
CA PHE A 249 9.10 7.16 5.95
C PHE A 249 9.49 7.48 7.39
N SER A 250 8.74 6.92 8.34
CA SER A 250 9.16 6.96 9.75
C SER A 250 10.45 6.14 9.94
N ALA A 251 11.28 6.53 10.92
CA ALA A 251 12.49 5.78 11.27
C ALA A 251 12.19 4.29 11.55
N ALA A 252 11.08 4.01 12.24
CA ALA A 252 10.65 2.64 12.55
C ALA A 252 10.34 1.80 11.30
N SER A 253 9.83 2.43 10.23
CA SER A 253 9.54 1.77 8.95
C SER A 253 10.81 1.50 8.13
N LEU A 254 11.89 2.25 8.37
CA LEU A 254 13.17 2.07 7.65
C LEU A 254 13.99 0.92 8.21
N GLU A 255 13.93 0.67 9.52
CA GLU A 255 14.64 -0.42 10.17
C GLU A 255 14.37 -1.75 9.47
N ARG A 256 15.44 -2.39 8.99
CA ARG A 256 15.38 -3.76 8.48
C ARG A 256 15.38 -4.67 9.69
N ILE A 257 14.24 -5.29 9.95
CA ILE A 257 14.14 -6.23 11.04
C ILE A 257 14.81 -7.53 10.60
N VAL A 258 15.83 -7.93 11.36
CA VAL A 258 16.52 -9.21 11.21
C VAL A 258 16.31 -9.96 12.51
N ASP A 259 15.87 -11.22 12.42
CA ASP A 259 15.68 -12.11 13.57
C ASP A 259 16.93 -12.09 14.48
N ASP A 260 16.72 -11.93 15.79
CA ASP A 260 17.83 -11.86 16.75
C ASP A 260 18.45 -13.25 17.06
N GLY A 261 17.85 -14.32 16.53
CA GLY A 261 18.31 -15.70 16.68
C GLY A 261 18.22 -16.23 18.11
N ARG A 262 17.54 -15.53 19.02
CA ARG A 262 17.42 -15.94 20.43
C ARG A 262 16.23 -16.88 20.67
N TRP A 263 15.33 -17.00 19.70
CA TRP A 263 14.05 -17.66 19.88
C TRP A 263 13.86 -18.82 18.91
N ASN A 264 13.27 -19.91 19.37
CA ASN A 264 12.84 -20.97 18.47
C ASN A 264 11.48 -20.59 17.86
N LEU A 265 11.51 -20.04 16.65
CA LEU A 265 10.32 -19.52 15.95
C LEU A 265 9.18 -20.55 15.86
N LEU A 266 9.50 -21.83 15.61
CA LEU A 266 8.51 -22.90 15.52
C LEU A 266 7.82 -23.16 16.87
N LEU A 267 8.58 -23.16 17.97
CA LEU A 267 8.02 -23.36 19.31
C LEU A 267 7.19 -22.15 19.74
N VAL A 268 7.64 -20.93 19.45
CA VAL A 268 6.87 -19.70 19.68
C VAL A 268 5.55 -19.73 18.91
N GLN A 269 5.60 -20.05 17.61
CA GLN A 269 4.39 -20.14 16.79
C GLN A 269 3.41 -21.19 17.32
N ARG A 270 3.89 -22.37 17.75
CA ARG A 270 3.05 -23.42 18.35
C ARG A 270 2.44 -22.98 19.67
N ALA A 271 3.23 -22.36 20.55
CA ALA A 271 2.78 -21.89 21.85
C ALA A 271 1.71 -20.80 21.70
N LEU A 272 1.94 -19.81 20.84
CA LEU A 272 0.97 -18.75 20.57
C LEU A 272 -0.31 -19.30 19.95
N ASN A 273 -0.22 -20.22 18.98
CA ASN A 273 -1.40 -20.85 18.39
C ASN A 273 -2.22 -21.67 19.38
N ARG A 274 -1.56 -22.37 20.32
CA ARG A 274 -2.26 -23.07 21.41
C ARG A 274 -3.05 -22.08 22.27
N LEU A 275 -2.42 -20.98 22.69
CA LEU A 275 -3.05 -19.96 23.54
C LEU A 275 -4.18 -19.22 22.83
N LEU A 276 -4.01 -18.87 21.55
CA LEU A 276 -5.06 -18.28 20.72
C LEU A 276 -6.27 -19.20 20.55
N ALA A 277 -6.06 -20.52 20.48
CA ALA A 277 -7.15 -21.49 20.36
C ALA A 277 -7.99 -21.63 21.64
N LEU A 278 -7.43 -21.28 22.82
CA LEU A 278 -8.16 -21.31 24.08
C LEU A 278 -9.14 -20.14 24.22
N ASP A 279 -8.83 -18.97 23.62
CA ASP A 279 -9.70 -17.79 23.66
C ASP A 279 -10.48 -17.61 22.36
N GLY A 280 -11.54 -18.40 22.19
CA GLY A 280 -12.48 -18.27 21.07
C GLY A 280 -13.52 -17.15 21.24
N SER A 281 -13.42 -16.28 22.26
CA SER A 281 -14.47 -15.31 22.59
C SER A 281 -14.51 -14.10 21.66
N ALA A 282 -13.34 -13.66 21.18
CA ALA A 282 -13.19 -12.52 20.26
C ALA A 282 -13.06 -12.95 18.78
N GLY A 283 -13.11 -14.25 18.50
CA GLY A 283 -12.80 -14.85 17.21
C GLY A 283 -11.80 -15.99 17.35
N LEU A 284 -11.73 -16.88 16.36
CA LEU A 284 -10.73 -17.96 16.34
C LEU A 284 -9.52 -17.47 15.56
N TYR A 285 -8.42 -17.14 16.24
CA TYR A 285 -7.22 -16.64 15.58
C TYR A 285 -6.15 -17.72 15.46
N ARG A 286 -5.35 -17.65 14.39
CA ARG A 286 -4.20 -18.53 14.15
C ARG A 286 -3.04 -17.74 13.54
N LEU A 287 -1.89 -17.76 14.20
CA LEU A 287 -0.62 -17.32 13.63
C LEU A 287 -0.18 -18.30 12.53
N LYS A 288 -0.24 -17.83 11.29
CA LYS A 288 0.12 -18.55 10.07
C LYS A 288 1.62 -18.48 9.77
N THR A 289 2.20 -17.29 9.84
CA THR A 289 3.62 -17.05 9.56
C THR A 289 4.24 -16.13 10.62
N LEU A 290 5.52 -16.35 10.88
CA LEU A 290 6.40 -15.59 11.76
C LEU A 290 7.80 -15.73 11.19
N GLU A 291 8.42 -14.64 10.73
CA GLU A 291 9.75 -14.73 10.10
C GLU A 291 10.90 -14.39 11.06
N GLY A 292 10.63 -13.67 12.16
CA GLY A 292 11.65 -13.36 13.15
C GLY A 292 11.09 -12.77 14.43
N ILE A 293 11.95 -12.67 15.44
CA ILE A 293 11.69 -12.01 16.71
C ILE A 293 12.87 -11.10 17.04
N VAL A 294 12.59 -9.87 17.45
CA VAL A 294 13.61 -8.90 17.88
C VAL A 294 13.16 -8.26 19.18
N GLU A 295 13.97 -8.41 20.23
CA GLU A 295 13.71 -7.77 21.54
C GLU A 295 12.30 -8.06 22.10
N GLY A 296 11.76 -9.24 21.80
CA GLY A 296 10.42 -9.64 22.26
C GLY A 296 9.26 -9.21 21.33
N VAL A 297 9.54 -8.49 20.25
CA VAL A 297 8.57 -8.15 19.21
C VAL A 297 8.60 -9.21 18.12
N LEU A 298 7.43 -9.73 17.73
CA LEU A 298 7.29 -10.68 16.63
C LEU A 298 7.26 -9.91 15.30
N CYS A 299 7.98 -10.37 14.29
CA CYS A 299 8.20 -9.63 13.06
C CYS A 299 7.72 -10.40 11.83
N ASP A 300 7.27 -9.66 10.82
CA ASP A 300 6.73 -10.19 9.56
C ASP A 300 5.65 -11.27 9.79
N VAL A 301 4.66 -10.92 10.61
CA VAL A 301 3.63 -11.85 11.06
C VAL A 301 2.45 -11.91 10.11
N SER A 302 1.82 -13.09 10.01
CA SER A 302 0.49 -13.23 9.42
C SER A 302 -0.44 -14.01 10.35
N ILE A 303 -1.57 -13.40 10.72
CA ILE A 303 -2.61 -13.99 11.55
C ILE A 303 -3.88 -14.20 10.72
N GLU A 304 -4.43 -15.39 10.76
CA GLU A 304 -5.72 -15.70 10.17
C GLU A 304 -6.81 -15.65 11.25
N GLU A 305 -7.88 -14.94 10.94
CA GLU A 305 -9.14 -15.05 11.67
C GLU A 305 -9.99 -16.11 10.99
N LEU A 306 -10.42 -17.08 11.77
CA LEU A 306 -11.18 -18.25 11.34
C LEU A 306 -12.64 -18.09 11.81
N SER A 307 -13.55 -18.55 10.96
CA SER A 307 -14.94 -18.78 11.31
C SER A 307 -15.06 -20.00 12.21
N ARG A 308 -16.24 -20.19 12.81
CA ARG A 308 -16.54 -21.38 13.64
C ARG A 308 -16.37 -22.71 12.89
N ASP A 309 -16.54 -22.69 11.56
CA ASP A 309 -16.34 -23.85 10.68
C ASP A 309 -14.87 -24.06 10.27
N GLY A 310 -13.94 -23.28 10.84
CA GLY A 310 -12.51 -23.33 10.55
C GLY A 310 -12.09 -22.67 9.23
N ARG A 311 -13.01 -22.02 8.50
CA ARG A 311 -12.67 -21.29 7.26
C ARG A 311 -12.09 -19.91 7.58
N THR A 312 -11.06 -19.49 6.85
CA THR A 312 -10.48 -18.16 6.96
C THR A 312 -11.47 -17.07 6.54
N VAL A 313 -11.80 -16.18 7.47
CA VAL A 313 -12.65 -14.99 7.25
C VAL A 313 -11.79 -13.80 6.83
N ARG A 314 -10.64 -13.65 7.47
CA ARG A 314 -9.72 -12.52 7.25
C ARG A 314 -8.29 -12.95 7.50
N VAL A 315 -7.36 -12.33 6.78
CA VAL A 315 -5.92 -12.47 7.02
C VAL A 315 -5.38 -11.11 7.41
N LEU A 316 -4.72 -11.03 8.55
CA LEU A 316 -3.97 -9.88 9.02
C LEU A 316 -2.50 -10.15 8.73
N THR A 317 -1.79 -9.20 8.15
CA THR A 317 -0.36 -9.26 7.90
C THR A 317 0.26 -7.99 8.41
N ALA A 318 1.35 -8.07 9.17
CA ALA A 318 1.94 -6.92 9.84
C ALA A 318 3.46 -7.07 9.93
N ASP A 319 4.14 -5.93 9.85
CA ASP A 319 5.59 -5.89 9.97
C ASP A 319 6.02 -6.14 11.43
N ARG A 320 5.21 -5.71 12.41
CA ARG A 320 5.45 -5.92 13.85
C ARG A 320 4.21 -6.38 14.59
N LEU A 321 4.39 -7.25 15.58
CA LEU A 321 3.38 -7.63 16.56
C LEU A 321 3.98 -7.63 17.96
N SER A 322 3.40 -6.82 18.84
CA SER A 322 3.70 -6.80 20.26
C SER A 322 2.58 -7.46 21.07
N ILE A 323 2.98 -8.15 22.14
CA ILE A 323 2.07 -8.82 23.07
C ILE A 323 2.16 -8.08 24.39
N SER A 324 1.01 -7.66 24.92
CA SER A 324 0.92 -7.02 26.23
C SER A 324 -0.15 -7.70 27.08
N GLY A 325 0.16 -7.85 28.37
CA GLY A 325 -0.77 -8.39 29.36
C GLY A 325 -1.51 -7.28 30.10
N GLY A 326 -2.80 -7.49 30.33
CA GLY A 326 -3.59 -6.81 31.36
C GLY A 326 -3.96 -7.78 32.47
N GLU A 327 -4.61 -7.31 33.55
CA GLU A 327 -4.91 -8.13 34.74
C GLU A 327 -5.60 -9.47 34.44
N SER A 328 -6.43 -9.54 33.40
CA SER A 328 -7.16 -10.75 32.98
C SER A 328 -7.36 -10.85 31.47
N SER A 329 -6.49 -10.21 30.69
CA SER A 329 -6.62 -10.16 29.24
C SER A 329 -5.26 -10.08 28.57
N ALA A 330 -5.18 -10.53 27.33
CA ALA A 330 -4.03 -10.29 26.46
C ALA A 330 -4.43 -9.35 25.33
N LEU A 331 -3.53 -8.44 24.97
CA LEU A 331 -3.69 -7.53 23.84
C LEU A 331 -2.55 -7.76 22.86
N LEU A 332 -2.91 -8.15 21.64
CA LEU A 332 -1.98 -8.21 20.51
C LEU A 332 -2.12 -6.93 19.71
N THR A 333 -1.02 -6.19 19.58
CA THR A 333 -0.97 -4.97 18.76
C THR A 333 -0.12 -5.26 17.53
N LEU A 334 -0.76 -5.25 16.37
CA LEU A 334 -0.10 -5.37 15.08
C LEU A 334 0.11 -3.98 14.48
N GLU A 335 1.29 -3.71 13.95
CA GLU A 335 1.67 -2.39 13.41
C GLU A 335 2.15 -2.50 11.96
N ASP A 336 1.95 -1.43 11.20
CA ASP A 336 2.40 -1.26 9.82
C ASP A 336 2.01 -2.44 8.94
N GLY A 337 0.71 -2.74 8.91
CA GLY A 337 0.18 -3.92 8.25
C GLY A 337 -1.08 -3.69 7.44
N VAL A 338 -1.60 -4.80 6.92
CA VAL A 338 -2.80 -4.88 6.10
C VAL A 338 -3.71 -6.00 6.57
N GLN A 339 -5.00 -5.80 6.37
CA GLN A 339 -6.00 -6.84 6.44
C GLN A 339 -6.52 -7.18 5.03
N LEU A 340 -6.57 -8.47 4.73
CA LEU A 340 -7.23 -9.03 3.56
C LEU A 340 -8.57 -9.61 3.98
N ARG A 341 -9.66 -9.00 3.53
CA ARG A 341 -11.04 -9.43 3.79
C ARG A 341 -11.83 -9.43 2.48
N ASP A 342 -12.50 -10.53 2.18
CA ASP A 342 -13.33 -10.67 0.96
C ASP A 342 -12.55 -10.32 -0.34
N GLY A 343 -11.26 -10.70 -0.40
CA GLY A 343 -10.36 -10.40 -1.51
C GLY A 343 -9.90 -8.93 -1.60
N ARG A 344 -10.35 -8.06 -0.70
CA ARG A 344 -9.94 -6.66 -0.60
C ARG A 344 -8.85 -6.49 0.45
N LYS A 345 -7.79 -5.80 0.07
CA LYS A 345 -6.64 -5.51 0.92
C LYS A 345 -6.74 -4.08 1.40
N LEU A 346 -6.81 -3.90 2.72
CA LEU A 346 -6.94 -2.61 3.38
C LEU A 346 -5.82 -2.48 4.41
N PRO A 347 -5.10 -1.36 4.51
CA PRO A 347 -4.14 -1.14 5.57
C PRO A 347 -4.87 -1.04 6.90
N PHE A 348 -4.11 -1.21 7.96
CA PHE A 348 -4.62 -0.92 9.29
C PHE A 348 -4.98 0.55 9.42
N LEU A 349 -6.08 0.82 10.12
CA LEU A 349 -6.48 2.18 10.46
C LEU A 349 -5.40 2.76 11.38
N GLU A 350 -4.91 3.96 11.08
CA GLU A 350 -3.81 4.59 11.84
C GLU A 350 -2.53 3.74 11.90
N GLY A 351 -2.35 2.81 10.95
CA GLY A 351 -1.20 1.91 10.94
C GLY A 351 -1.23 0.83 12.02
N ARG A 352 -2.32 0.68 12.78
CA ARG A 352 -2.40 -0.29 13.89
C ARG A 352 -3.67 -1.13 13.88
N TYR A 353 -3.52 -2.40 14.25
CA TYR A 353 -4.64 -3.31 14.46
C TYR A 353 -4.51 -3.97 15.83
N ARG A 354 -5.59 -4.01 16.59
CA ARG A 354 -5.61 -4.57 17.95
C ARG A 354 -6.51 -5.79 18.02
N ILE A 355 -5.98 -6.90 18.54
CA ILE A 355 -6.75 -8.10 18.88
C ILE A 355 -6.82 -8.17 20.40
N PHE A 356 -8.02 -7.97 20.95
CA PHE A 356 -8.27 -8.06 22.38
C PHE A 356 -8.77 -9.46 22.74
N LEU A 357 -8.10 -10.12 23.68
CA LEU A 357 -8.38 -11.48 24.13
C LEU A 357 -8.84 -11.42 25.60
N PRO A 358 -10.15 -11.25 25.86
CA PRO A 358 -10.68 -10.97 27.19
C PRO A 358 -10.67 -12.17 28.15
N ARG A 359 -10.40 -13.38 27.66
CA ARG A 359 -10.36 -14.61 28.48
C ARG A 359 -8.97 -15.22 28.55
N ALA A 360 -7.95 -14.52 28.08
CA ALA A 360 -6.57 -14.96 28.16
C ALA A 360 -6.10 -14.95 29.63
N ASP A 361 -5.76 -16.13 30.16
CA ASP A 361 -5.08 -16.25 31.46
C ASP A 361 -3.63 -15.77 31.31
N LEU A 362 -3.35 -14.56 31.81
CA LEU A 362 -2.02 -13.96 31.72
C LEU A 362 -0.95 -14.84 32.36
N ALA A 363 -1.25 -15.54 33.46
CA ALA A 363 -0.29 -16.41 34.11
C ALA A 363 0.09 -17.59 33.21
N GLU A 364 -0.87 -18.13 32.44
CA GLU A 364 -0.59 -19.15 31.43
C GLU A 364 0.23 -18.61 30.26
N TRP A 365 -0.10 -17.41 29.77
CA TRP A 365 0.64 -16.73 28.69
C TRP A 365 2.09 -16.44 29.07
N THR A 366 2.33 -15.93 30.28
CA THR A 366 3.67 -15.70 30.82
C THR A 366 4.41 -17.02 31.03
N ARG A 367 3.76 -18.04 31.59
CA ARG A 367 4.38 -19.38 31.81
C ARG A 367 4.74 -20.08 30.50
N ALA A 368 3.98 -19.83 29.43
CA ALA A 368 4.33 -20.31 28.09
C ALA A 368 5.64 -19.69 27.57
N GLY A 369 6.09 -18.58 28.15
CA GLY A 369 7.33 -17.90 27.82
C GLY A 369 7.32 -17.22 26.47
N LEU A 370 6.18 -16.63 26.09
CA LEU A 370 6.08 -15.88 24.84
C LEU A 370 7.00 -14.64 24.83
N PRO A 371 7.57 -14.28 23.66
CA PRO A 371 8.33 -13.05 23.51
C PRO A 371 7.50 -11.82 23.92
N GLY A 372 8.16 -10.84 24.56
CA GLY A 372 7.55 -9.60 25.04
C GLY A 372 6.89 -9.70 26.42
N LEU A 373 6.54 -10.92 26.88
CA LEU A 373 6.01 -11.16 28.22
C LEU A 373 7.08 -11.66 29.22
N MET A 374 8.19 -12.20 28.70
CA MET A 374 9.31 -12.69 29.50
C MET A 374 10.63 -12.47 28.74
N PRO A 375 11.75 -12.15 29.43
CA PRO A 375 13.08 -12.11 28.80
C PRO A 375 13.45 -13.45 28.16
N ALA A 376 14.19 -13.41 27.04
CA ALA A 376 14.60 -14.62 26.33
C ALA A 376 15.41 -15.58 27.22
N ALA A 377 16.28 -15.05 28.10
CA ALA A 377 17.10 -15.86 28.99
C ALA A 377 16.30 -16.77 29.94
N ASP A 378 15.08 -16.37 30.27
CA ASP A 378 14.20 -17.09 31.20
C ASP A 378 13.14 -17.92 30.45
N SER A 379 13.09 -17.82 29.12
CA SER A 379 12.07 -18.48 28.32
C SER A 379 12.41 -19.93 27.97
N PRO A 380 11.47 -20.88 28.20
CA PRO A 380 11.62 -22.24 27.69
C PRO A 380 11.54 -22.33 26.15
N LEU A 381 11.17 -21.24 25.47
CA LEU A 381 11.10 -21.14 24.00
C LEU A 381 12.36 -20.55 23.38
N ALA A 382 13.29 -20.05 24.20
CA ALA A 382 14.54 -19.52 23.72
C ALA A 382 15.44 -20.64 23.19
N LEU A 383 16.22 -20.32 22.17
CA LEU A 383 17.31 -21.19 21.76
C LEU A 383 18.37 -21.13 22.85
N THR A 384 18.78 -22.29 23.36
CA THR A 384 19.95 -22.36 24.23
C THR A 384 21.10 -21.75 23.45
N PRO A 385 21.76 -20.69 23.94
CA PRO A 385 22.91 -20.16 23.25
C PRO A 385 23.88 -21.34 23.11
N GLU A 386 24.15 -21.77 21.88
CA GLU A 386 25.22 -22.70 21.65
C GLU A 386 26.44 -22.03 22.30
N ARG A 387 26.93 -22.60 23.41
CA ARG A 387 28.15 -22.14 24.05
C ARG A 387 29.18 -22.24 22.96
N GLY A 388 29.47 -21.10 22.32
CA GLY A 388 30.36 -21.05 21.17
C GLY A 388 31.59 -21.85 21.54
N GLY A 389 31.82 -22.93 20.79
CA GLY A 389 33.11 -23.59 20.80
C GLY A 389 34.10 -22.51 20.43
N GLY A 390 34.80 -21.98 21.44
CA GLY A 390 35.86 -21.03 21.24
C GLY A 390 36.89 -21.69 20.32
N ASN A 391 37.04 -21.13 19.13
CA ASN A 391 38.25 -21.29 18.34
C ASN A 391 39.19 -20.15 18.68
#